data_AF-A0A6N9FL37-F1
#
_entry.id   AF-A0A6N9FL37-F1
#
_cell.length_a   1.000
_cell.length_b   1.000
_cell.length_c   1.000
_cell.angle_alpha   90.00
_cell.angle_beta   90.00
_cell.angle_gamma   90.00
#
_symmetry.space_group_name_H-M   'P 1'
#
loop_
_entity.id
_entity.type
_entity.pdbx_description
1 polymer ?
#
loop_
_entity_poly.entity_id
_entity_poly.type
_entity_poly.pdbx_seq_one_letter_code
_entity_poly.pdbx_strand_id
1 'polypeptide(L)'
;MKRAVGGGEALPLSRRDALIFPAAAAAAAALAPFRPAQAAEPPETTYMPPSEGRVRSEFFAFDDPLDKMTAEFRIYRDLADEADVLLWYHFTMFIVAEGRRVQPVVRYEGIEFSHHKRIDTHVFRVHGHNTSYPRHPVTGEFIDRVHNPVTGETVKVEPTILTEDPGMLYSPEGKHPLDRKGDGYTPTSTVFRIEDDIVKAEQIRVPPDNWVTPFIETSHNWTARSLFEDPSITRLPMGTAGGYVFPYPRWLQMGDIPGHMFAIWSGKKLDGVHQLPAEYFARIERDNPELLAVDLSPFED
;
A
#
# COMPACT_ATOMS: atom_id res chain seq x y z
N MET A 1 45.15 56.71 28.84
CA MET A 1 45.79 57.70 27.93
C MET A 1 45.13 57.53 26.56
N LYS A 2 44.48 58.59 26.04
CA LYS A 2 43.58 58.69 24.85
C LYS A 2 42.26 57.87 24.93
N ARG A 3 41.17 58.42 25.48
CA ARG A 3 40.07 59.23 24.85
C ARG A 3 39.35 58.46 23.73
N ALA A 4 38.13 57.94 23.97
CA ALA A 4 36.81 58.61 23.95
C ALA A 4 36.30 58.78 22.50
N VAL A 5 35.05 58.56 22.08
CA VAL A 5 33.69 58.76 22.64
C VAL A 5 32.78 57.81 21.81
N GLY A 6 31.90 56.99 22.39
CA GLY A 6 30.49 57.30 22.74
C GLY A 6 29.60 57.37 21.49
N GLY A 7 28.39 56.82 21.40
CA GLY A 7 27.45 56.09 22.24
C GLY A 7 26.35 55.60 21.27
N GLY A 8 25.68 54.48 21.48
CA GLY A 8 24.48 54.38 22.32
C GLY A 8 23.40 53.64 21.52
N GLU A 9 22.71 52.74 22.21
CA GLU A 9 21.73 51.72 21.79
C GLU A 9 20.47 52.33 21.11
N ALA A 10 19.52 51.64 20.46
CA ALA A 10 19.01 50.27 20.59
C ALA A 10 18.16 49.84 19.35
N LEU A 11 18.21 48.53 19.03
CA LEU A 11 17.15 47.57 18.65
C LEU A 11 16.04 47.87 17.58
N PRO A 12 15.43 46.81 16.98
CA PRO A 12 15.26 46.65 15.53
C PRO A 12 13.83 46.91 15.04
N LEU A 13 13.69 47.18 13.74
CA LEU A 13 12.39 47.23 13.05
C LEU A 13 12.43 46.48 11.71
N SER A 14 11.22 46.10 11.32
CA SER A 14 10.83 44.87 10.66
C SER A 14 10.86 44.91 9.13
N ARG A 15 10.84 43.69 8.56
CA ARG A 15 10.50 43.41 7.16
C ARG A 15 9.06 43.84 6.88
N ARG A 16 8.85 45.08 6.42
CA ARG A 16 7.73 45.49 5.58
C ARG A 16 8.02 46.88 5.00
N ASP A 17 7.87 46.93 3.68
CA ASP A 17 7.64 48.10 2.84
C ASP A 17 8.83 48.93 2.33
N ALA A 18 8.75 49.11 1.00
CA ALA A 18 9.24 50.22 0.20
C ALA A 18 10.72 50.22 -0.20
N LEU A 19 10.95 49.85 -1.46
CA LEU A 19 11.68 50.75 -2.36
C LEU A 19 11.08 50.67 -3.78
N ILE A 20 10.39 51.76 -4.12
CA ILE A 20 10.00 52.18 -5.46
C ILE A 20 11.16 53.00 -6.06
N PHE A 21 11.52 52.66 -7.31
CA PHE A 21 12.15 53.39 -8.44
C PHE A 21 12.78 54.80 -8.31
N PRO A 22 13.70 55.14 -9.24
CA PRO A 22 13.34 56.02 -10.38
C PRO A 22 13.88 55.51 -11.75
N ALA A 23 13.06 55.47 -12.83
CA ALA A 23 12.88 56.50 -13.89
C ALA A 23 14.11 56.68 -14.80
N ALA A 24 14.07 56.81 -16.14
CA ALA A 24 13.05 56.72 -17.19
C ALA A 24 13.82 56.83 -18.55
N ALA A 25 13.34 56.20 -19.63
CA ALA A 25 13.55 56.71 -21.00
C ALA A 25 12.61 56.05 -22.03
N ALA A 26 11.97 56.93 -22.80
CA ALA A 26 11.38 56.78 -24.13
C ALA A 26 10.02 56.07 -24.30
N ALA A 27 9.03 56.91 -24.60
CA ALA A 27 7.69 56.60 -25.03
C ALA A 27 7.62 56.24 -26.53
N ALA A 28 6.80 55.25 -26.88
CA ALA A 28 6.01 55.24 -28.11
C ALA A 28 4.75 54.40 -27.85
N ALA A 29 3.62 55.10 -27.71
CA ALA A 29 2.32 54.51 -27.47
C ALA A 29 1.84 53.74 -28.72
N ALA A 30 1.77 52.41 -28.61
CA ALA A 30 0.82 51.63 -29.38
C ALA A 30 -0.43 51.47 -28.52
N LEU A 31 -1.48 52.25 -28.81
CA LEU A 31 -2.83 52.00 -28.31
C LEU A 31 -3.34 50.71 -28.95
N ALA A 32 -2.89 49.56 -28.44
CA ALA A 32 -3.60 48.31 -28.67
C ALA A 32 -4.89 48.37 -27.84
N PRO A 33 -6.06 48.10 -28.42
CA PRO A 33 -7.28 48.00 -27.64
C PRO A 33 -7.08 46.92 -26.58
N PHE A 34 -7.37 47.27 -25.33
CA PHE A 34 -7.46 46.33 -24.23
C PHE A 34 -8.54 45.30 -24.62
N ARG A 35 -8.13 44.16 -25.18
CA ARG A 35 -9.02 43.01 -25.30
C ARG A 35 -9.20 42.51 -23.88
N PRO A 36 -10.42 42.52 -23.31
CA PRO A 36 -10.63 41.78 -22.07
C PRO A 36 -10.14 40.37 -22.33
N ALA A 37 -9.34 39.83 -21.40
CA ALA A 37 -8.97 38.42 -21.44
C ALA A 37 -10.29 37.65 -21.57
N GLN A 38 -10.49 37.05 -22.74
CA GLN A 38 -11.63 36.20 -22.98
C GLN A 38 -11.57 35.16 -21.87
N ALA A 39 -12.60 35.13 -21.02
CA ALA A 39 -12.71 34.11 -20.00
C ALA A 39 -12.47 32.79 -20.73
N ALA A 40 -11.37 32.10 -20.40
CA ALA A 40 -11.11 30.80 -20.95
C ALA A 40 -12.37 29.97 -20.67
N GLU A 41 -12.91 29.35 -21.71
CA GLU A 41 -13.99 28.40 -21.52
C GLU A 41 -13.56 27.43 -20.42
N PRO A 42 -14.45 27.11 -19.45
CA PRO A 42 -14.12 26.11 -18.45
C PRO A 42 -13.63 24.87 -19.20
N PRO A 43 -12.53 24.24 -18.76
CA PRO A 43 -12.00 23.07 -19.44
C PRO A 43 -13.17 22.11 -19.66
N GLU A 44 -13.39 21.75 -20.93
CA GLU A 44 -14.42 20.82 -21.35
C GLU A 44 -14.37 19.66 -20.36
N THR A 45 -15.44 19.49 -19.59
CA THR A 45 -15.44 18.57 -18.46
C THR A 45 -15.02 17.20 -18.99
N THR A 46 -13.82 16.76 -18.65
CA THR A 46 -13.27 15.42 -18.92
C THR A 46 -13.96 14.39 -18.03
N TYR A 47 -15.28 14.51 -17.86
CA TYR A 47 -16.09 13.49 -17.25
C TYR A 47 -16.10 12.33 -18.25
N MET A 48 -15.61 11.16 -17.83
CA MET A 48 -15.84 9.94 -18.61
C MET A 48 -17.33 9.89 -18.92
N PRO A 49 -17.74 9.86 -20.21
CA PRO A 49 -19.15 9.84 -20.54
C PRO A 49 -19.81 8.71 -19.76
N PRO A 50 -21.00 8.93 -19.17
CA PRO A 50 -21.66 7.90 -18.39
C PRO A 50 -21.76 6.65 -19.24
N SER A 51 -21.26 5.52 -18.72
CA SER A 51 -21.39 4.24 -19.39
C SER A 51 -22.87 4.03 -19.73
N GLU A 52 -23.18 3.83 -21.02
CA GLU A 52 -24.54 3.49 -21.41
C GLU A 52 -24.89 2.10 -20.87
N GLY A 53 -25.99 1.98 -20.13
CA GLY A 53 -26.48 0.71 -19.61
C GLY A 53 -26.40 0.58 -18.08
N ARG A 54 -26.67 -0.65 -17.60
CA ARG A 54 -26.58 -1.01 -16.19
C ARG A 54 -25.30 -1.80 -15.97
N VAL A 55 -24.56 -1.45 -14.93
CA VAL A 55 -23.43 -2.26 -14.42
C VAL A 55 -23.96 -3.65 -14.04
N ARG A 56 -23.32 -4.70 -14.55
CA ARG A 56 -23.54 -6.07 -14.11
C ARG A 56 -22.76 -6.30 -12.82
N SER A 57 -23.42 -6.83 -11.79
CA SER A 57 -22.75 -7.24 -10.54
C SER A 57 -23.41 -8.51 -10.01
N GLU A 58 -22.67 -9.62 -10.04
CA GLU A 58 -23.20 -10.96 -9.73
C GLU A 58 -22.21 -11.74 -8.87
N PHE A 59 -22.65 -12.17 -7.69
CA PHE A 59 -21.91 -13.11 -6.87
C PHE A 59 -22.01 -14.51 -7.47
N PHE A 60 -20.92 -15.27 -7.37
CA PHE A 60 -20.92 -16.68 -7.73
C PHE A 60 -20.12 -17.51 -6.72
N ALA A 61 -20.42 -18.80 -6.69
CA ALA A 61 -19.75 -19.79 -5.87
C ALA A 61 -19.26 -20.93 -6.77
N PHE A 62 -18.36 -21.74 -6.23
CA PHE A 62 -17.89 -22.96 -6.86
C PHE A 62 -18.54 -24.14 -6.14
N ASP A 63 -19.03 -25.11 -6.91
CA ASP A 63 -19.60 -26.35 -6.36
C ASP A 63 -18.48 -27.27 -5.85
N ASP A 64 -17.33 -27.29 -6.52
CA ASP A 64 -16.14 -28.05 -6.13
C ASP A 64 -15.12 -27.15 -5.41
N PRO A 65 -14.71 -27.50 -4.17
CA PRO A 65 -13.61 -26.83 -3.48
C PRO A 65 -12.30 -26.79 -4.27
N LEU A 66 -12.03 -27.78 -5.12
CA LEU A 66 -10.86 -27.80 -5.99
C LEU A 66 -10.93 -26.69 -7.06
N ASP A 67 -12.10 -26.45 -7.66
CA ASP A 67 -12.29 -25.36 -8.61
C ASP A 67 -12.10 -24.01 -7.93
N LYS A 68 -12.64 -23.85 -6.72
CA LYS A 68 -12.42 -22.65 -5.90
C LYS A 68 -10.94 -22.43 -5.61
N MET A 69 -10.24 -23.46 -5.13
CA MET A 69 -8.82 -23.39 -4.87
C MET A 69 -8.06 -23.03 -6.15
N THR A 70 -8.37 -23.66 -7.27
CA THR A 70 -7.74 -23.39 -8.57
C THR A 70 -7.92 -21.93 -8.98
N ALA A 71 -9.13 -21.39 -8.86
CA ALA A 71 -9.42 -19.98 -9.14
C ALA A 71 -8.64 -19.03 -8.21
N GLU A 72 -8.62 -19.30 -6.91
CA GLU A 72 -7.83 -18.54 -5.94
C GLU A 72 -6.33 -18.60 -6.28
N PHE A 73 -5.79 -19.78 -6.54
CA PHE A 73 -4.36 -19.98 -6.79
C PHE A 73 -3.91 -19.28 -8.08
N ARG A 74 -4.74 -19.24 -9.13
CA ARG A 74 -4.46 -18.45 -10.34
C ARG A 74 -4.41 -16.94 -10.05
N ILE A 75 -5.34 -16.43 -9.23
CA ILE A 75 -5.40 -15.01 -8.87
C ILE A 75 -4.22 -14.63 -7.99
N TYR A 76 -4.01 -15.34 -6.88
CA TYR A 76 -3.02 -14.99 -5.87
C TYR A 76 -1.61 -15.45 -6.22
N ARG A 77 -1.46 -16.53 -7.00
CA ARG A 77 -0.19 -17.23 -7.25
C ARG A 77 -0.06 -17.63 -8.72
N ASP A 78 0.31 -18.89 -8.97
CA ASP A 78 0.47 -19.57 -10.26
C ASP A 78 0.13 -21.07 -10.08
N LEU A 79 -0.50 -21.74 -11.06
CA LEU A 79 -0.75 -23.18 -11.01
C LEU A 79 0.47 -24.06 -11.29
N ALA A 80 1.59 -23.47 -11.73
CA ALA A 80 2.86 -24.18 -11.86
C ALA A 80 3.25 -24.89 -10.55
N ASP A 81 3.96 -26.02 -10.67
CA ASP A 81 4.37 -26.84 -9.52
C ASP A 81 5.27 -26.05 -8.56
N GLU A 82 6.11 -25.15 -9.06
CA GLU A 82 6.75 -24.12 -8.25
C GLU A 82 6.68 -22.77 -8.95
N ALA A 83 6.57 -21.69 -8.18
CA ALA A 83 6.72 -20.34 -8.71
C ALA A 83 7.00 -19.31 -7.61
N ASP A 84 7.67 -18.26 -8.05
CA ASP A 84 7.88 -17.01 -7.33
C ASP A 84 6.74 -16.02 -7.60
N VAL A 85 6.19 -15.46 -6.53
CA VAL A 85 5.04 -14.56 -6.54
C VAL A 85 5.41 -13.28 -5.79
N LEU A 86 5.43 -12.17 -6.53
CA LEU A 86 5.76 -10.85 -6.02
C LEU A 86 4.53 -9.94 -6.07
N LEU A 87 4.06 -9.50 -4.91
CA LEU A 87 3.08 -8.42 -4.79
C LEU A 87 3.81 -7.13 -4.43
N TRP A 88 3.52 -6.04 -5.12
CA TRP A 88 3.98 -4.70 -4.76
C TRP A 88 2.79 -3.83 -4.36
N TYR A 89 2.92 -3.08 -3.26
CA TYR A 89 1.83 -2.33 -2.67
C TYR A 89 2.27 -1.03 -2.01
N HIS A 90 1.29 -0.15 -1.79
CA HIS A 90 1.35 0.95 -0.85
C HIS A 90 0.28 0.77 0.21
N PHE A 91 0.56 1.18 1.44
CA PHE A 91 -0.49 1.34 2.45
C PHE A 91 -0.33 2.61 3.26
N THR A 92 -1.44 3.19 3.69
CA THR A 92 -1.47 4.39 4.56
C THR A 92 -2.00 3.99 5.91
N MET A 93 -1.27 4.31 6.98
CA MET A 93 -1.72 4.12 8.36
C MET A 93 -2.35 5.39 8.91
N PHE A 94 -3.48 5.21 9.60
CA PHE A 94 -4.26 6.23 10.27
C PHE A 94 -4.36 5.90 11.77
N ILE A 95 -4.23 6.93 12.60
CA ILE A 95 -4.45 6.80 14.05
C ILE A 95 -5.94 7.00 14.34
N VAL A 96 -6.55 6.03 15.02
CA VAL A 96 -7.92 6.09 15.52
C VAL A 96 -7.88 6.19 17.04
N ALA A 97 -7.64 7.40 17.55
CA ALA A 97 -7.67 7.69 18.98
C ALA A 97 -9.07 8.14 19.41
N GLU A 98 -9.57 7.61 20.53
CA GLU A 98 -10.92 7.92 21.00
C GLU A 98 -11.11 9.42 21.24
N GLY A 99 -12.27 9.94 20.80
CA GLY A 99 -12.62 11.35 20.93
C GLY A 99 -11.78 12.30 20.06
N ARG A 100 -10.91 11.79 19.18
CA ARG A 100 -10.06 12.60 18.29
C ARG A 100 -10.37 12.37 16.83
N ARG A 101 -10.01 13.35 16.01
CA ARG A 101 -10.09 13.23 14.55
C ARG A 101 -9.08 12.18 14.07
N VAL A 102 -9.50 11.30 13.18
CA VAL A 102 -8.62 10.34 12.50
C VAL A 102 -7.64 11.08 11.60
N GLN A 103 -6.35 10.76 11.69
CA GLN A 103 -5.29 11.42 10.94
C GLN A 103 -4.30 10.40 10.35
N PRO A 104 -3.83 10.60 9.10
CA PRO A 104 -2.76 9.78 8.55
C PRO A 104 -1.46 10.08 9.29
N VAL A 105 -0.66 9.05 9.57
CA VAL A 105 0.65 9.22 10.24
C VAL A 105 1.82 8.87 9.33
N VAL A 106 1.67 7.81 8.53
CA VAL A 106 2.75 7.28 7.69
C VAL A 106 2.17 6.50 6.52
N ARG A 107 2.86 6.55 5.38
CA ARG A 107 2.67 5.60 4.28
C ARG A 107 3.76 4.57 4.31
N TYR A 108 3.52 3.40 3.76
CA TYR A 108 4.54 2.44 3.43
C TYR A 108 4.43 2.10 1.95
N GLU A 109 5.57 1.88 1.32
CA GLU A 109 5.66 1.15 0.06
C GLU A 109 6.39 -0.15 0.34
N GLY A 110 5.91 -1.25 -0.22
CA GLY A 110 6.47 -2.55 0.10
C GLY A 110 6.18 -3.64 -0.90
N ILE A 111 6.76 -4.79 -0.60
CA ILE A 111 6.54 -6.04 -1.30
C ILE A 111 6.08 -7.14 -0.34
N GLU A 112 5.32 -8.09 -0.87
CA GLU A 112 5.24 -9.46 -0.35
C GLU A 112 5.87 -10.35 -1.42
N PHE A 113 6.94 -11.04 -1.08
CA PHE A 113 7.63 -11.93 -2.01
C PHE A 113 7.60 -13.34 -1.44
N SER A 114 6.99 -14.27 -2.16
CA SER A 114 6.82 -15.63 -1.69
C SER A 114 7.07 -16.65 -2.79
N HIS A 115 7.49 -17.83 -2.38
CA HIS A 115 7.64 -19.00 -3.22
C HIS A 115 6.55 -20.01 -2.85
N HIS A 116 6.10 -20.80 -3.83
CA HIS A 116 5.34 -22.01 -3.54
C HIS A 116 5.92 -23.21 -4.23
N LYS A 117 5.71 -24.39 -3.64
CA LYS A 117 6.07 -25.69 -4.17
C LYS A 117 4.93 -26.68 -3.95
N ARG A 118 4.53 -27.41 -4.98
CA ARG A 118 3.57 -28.50 -4.87
C ARG A 118 4.23 -29.67 -4.14
N ILE A 119 3.58 -30.17 -3.09
CA ILE A 119 4.07 -31.27 -2.26
C ILE A 119 3.17 -32.51 -2.33
N ASP A 120 1.94 -32.36 -2.84
CA ASP A 120 1.02 -33.44 -3.18
C ASP A 120 0.08 -32.97 -4.31
N THR A 121 -0.74 -33.87 -4.86
CA THR A 121 -1.68 -33.67 -5.98
C THR A 121 -2.42 -32.34 -5.93
N HIS A 122 -2.92 -31.94 -4.75
CA HIS A 122 -3.61 -30.67 -4.53
C HIS A 122 -3.11 -29.92 -3.29
N VAL A 123 -1.86 -30.15 -2.89
CA VAL A 123 -1.28 -29.49 -1.71
C VAL A 123 -0.04 -28.72 -2.11
N PHE A 124 -0.03 -27.43 -1.79
CA PHE A 124 1.10 -26.54 -2.04
C PHE A 124 1.62 -26.00 -0.73
N ARG A 125 2.94 -26.07 -0.53
CA ARG A 125 3.65 -25.35 0.50
C ARG A 125 3.97 -23.95 0.01
N VAL A 126 3.81 -22.96 0.87
CA VAL A 126 4.06 -21.55 0.61
C VAL A 126 4.92 -20.98 1.73
N HIS A 127 5.91 -20.18 1.39
CA HIS A 127 6.70 -19.40 2.33
C HIS A 127 7.17 -18.12 1.65
N GLY A 128 7.39 -17.05 2.42
CA GLY A 128 7.84 -15.78 1.89
C GLY A 128 8.10 -14.75 2.97
N HIS A 129 8.35 -13.54 2.52
CA HIS A 129 8.66 -12.41 3.37
C HIS A 129 7.98 -11.13 2.89
N ASN A 130 7.87 -10.18 3.79
CA ASN A 130 7.40 -8.83 3.49
C ASN A 130 8.49 -7.81 3.80
N THR A 131 8.58 -6.78 2.96
CA THR A 131 9.49 -5.65 3.19
C THR A 131 8.81 -4.36 2.80
N SER A 132 8.66 -3.45 3.76
CA SER A 132 7.97 -2.17 3.57
C SER A 132 8.79 -1.02 4.14
N TYR A 133 9.02 0.01 3.35
CA TYR A 133 9.75 1.21 3.77
C TYR A 133 8.79 2.38 4.01
N PRO A 134 8.96 3.13 5.11
CA PRO A 134 8.09 4.26 5.44
C PRO A 134 8.31 5.44 4.48
N ARG A 135 7.19 6.01 4.04
CA ARG A 135 7.07 7.19 3.20
C ARG A 135 6.23 8.25 3.88
N HIS A 136 6.55 9.51 3.59
CA HIS A 136 5.80 10.65 4.08
C HIS A 136 4.39 10.64 3.45
N PRO A 137 3.31 10.87 4.24
CA PRO A 137 1.94 10.68 3.78
C PRO A 137 1.48 11.67 2.68
N VAL A 138 2.17 12.80 2.52
CA VAL A 138 1.85 13.82 1.51
C VAL A 138 2.86 13.82 0.36
N THR A 139 4.13 14.13 0.64
CA THR A 139 5.21 14.18 -0.36
C THR A 139 5.54 12.83 -1.00
N GLY A 140 5.27 11.72 -0.32
CA GLY A 140 5.63 10.39 -0.80
C GLY A 140 7.12 10.04 -0.66
N GLU A 141 7.98 10.93 -0.18
CA GLU A 141 9.40 10.65 0.01
C GLU A 141 9.64 9.58 1.09
N PHE A 142 10.68 8.77 0.94
CA PHE A 142 11.11 7.88 2.03
C PHE A 142 11.55 8.69 3.26
N ILE A 143 11.16 8.22 4.44
CA ILE A 143 11.44 8.89 5.72
C ILE A 143 11.89 7.87 6.76
N ASP A 144 12.45 8.33 7.87
CA ASP A 144 12.80 7.53 9.05
C ASP A 144 12.17 8.10 10.34
N ARG A 145 11.42 9.20 10.21
CA ARG A 145 10.74 9.89 11.31
C ARG A 145 9.38 10.39 10.87
N VAL A 146 8.39 10.29 11.76
CA VAL A 146 7.02 10.77 11.54
C VAL A 146 6.59 11.67 12.69
N HIS A 147 5.77 12.66 12.38
CA HIS A 147 5.07 13.44 13.40
C HIS A 147 3.83 12.66 13.85
N ASN A 148 3.72 12.35 15.15
CA ASN A 148 2.52 11.80 15.73
C ASN A 148 1.54 12.95 16.05
N PRO A 149 0.43 13.09 15.30
CA PRO A 149 -0.48 14.22 15.47
C PRO A 149 -1.33 14.15 16.76
N VAL A 150 -1.33 13.01 17.46
CA VAL A 150 -2.07 12.85 18.73
C VAL A 150 -1.23 13.31 19.92
N THR A 151 0.05 12.93 19.96
CA THR A 151 0.97 13.28 21.06
C THR A 151 1.76 14.56 20.79
N GLY A 152 1.92 14.96 19.53
CA GLY A 152 2.76 16.08 19.11
C GLY A 152 4.23 15.71 18.90
N GLU A 153 4.63 14.49 19.27
CA GLU A 153 6.02 14.02 19.21
C GLU A 153 6.47 13.72 17.78
N THR A 154 7.78 13.79 17.56
CA THR A 154 8.40 13.23 16.35
C THR A 154 9.06 11.92 16.71
N VAL A 155 8.54 10.80 16.19
CA VAL A 155 8.99 9.45 16.53
C VAL A 155 9.77 8.83 15.37
N LYS A 156 10.73 7.95 15.69
CA LYS A 156 11.42 7.15 14.68
C LYS A 156 10.47 6.09 14.15
N VAL A 157 10.45 5.90 12.83
CA VAL A 157 9.71 4.83 12.16
C VAL A 157 10.69 3.95 11.40
N GLU A 158 10.59 2.65 11.61
CA GLU A 158 11.46 1.67 10.96
C GLU A 158 10.74 1.04 9.75
N PRO A 159 11.51 0.49 8.80
CA PRO A 159 10.98 -0.47 7.85
C PRO A 159 10.27 -1.63 8.55
N THR A 160 9.20 -2.12 7.95
CA THR A 160 8.55 -3.36 8.37
C THR A 160 9.15 -4.50 7.57
N ILE A 161 9.94 -5.34 8.23
CA ILE A 161 10.57 -6.53 7.65
C ILE A 161 9.98 -7.74 8.38
N LEU A 162 9.31 -8.63 7.63
CA LEU A 162 8.70 -9.85 8.17
C LEU A 162 9.30 -11.04 7.42
N THR A 163 10.27 -11.72 8.03
CA THR A 163 10.94 -12.92 7.47
C THR A 163 10.64 -14.18 8.29
N GLU A 164 9.97 -14.05 9.43
CA GLU A 164 9.71 -15.14 10.36
C GLU A 164 8.36 -15.84 10.09
N ASP A 165 7.77 -15.66 8.90
CA ASP A 165 6.53 -16.37 8.55
C ASP A 165 6.82 -17.88 8.51
N PRO A 166 6.15 -18.71 9.33
CA PRO A 166 6.39 -20.15 9.33
C PRO A 166 6.06 -20.81 7.98
N GLY A 167 5.30 -20.13 7.12
CA GLY A 167 4.76 -20.67 5.90
C GLY A 167 3.43 -21.39 6.11
N MET A 168 2.81 -21.80 5.01
CA MET A 168 1.44 -22.32 4.98
C MET A 168 1.33 -23.47 3.98
N LEU A 169 0.47 -24.44 4.27
CA LEU A 169 -0.08 -25.36 3.29
C LEU A 169 -1.39 -24.81 2.73
N TYR A 170 -1.57 -24.95 1.43
CA TYR A 170 -2.79 -24.64 0.70
C TYR A 170 -3.36 -25.92 0.10
N SER A 171 -4.64 -26.17 0.34
CA SER A 171 -5.39 -27.33 -0.19
C SER A 171 -6.84 -26.94 -0.50
N PRO A 172 -7.64 -27.82 -1.15
CA PRO A 172 -9.07 -27.59 -1.33
C PRO A 172 -9.84 -27.42 -0.01
N GLU A 173 -9.31 -27.94 1.11
CA GLU A 173 -9.90 -27.81 2.45
C GLU A 173 -9.62 -26.44 3.08
N GLY A 174 -8.61 -25.70 2.58
CA GLY A 174 -8.29 -24.34 3.00
C GLY A 174 -6.79 -24.12 3.23
N LYS A 175 -6.45 -23.37 4.28
CA LYS A 175 -5.07 -23.03 4.64
C LYS A 175 -4.66 -23.63 5.98
N HIS A 176 -3.42 -24.09 6.09
CA HIS A 176 -2.84 -24.63 7.32
C HIS A 176 -1.46 -24.02 7.59
N PRO A 177 -1.29 -23.14 8.59
CA PRO A 177 0.01 -22.61 9.00
C PRO A 177 0.94 -23.73 9.47
N LEU A 178 2.21 -23.70 9.07
CA LEU A 178 3.16 -24.79 9.36
C LEU A 178 3.56 -24.90 10.84
N ASP A 179 3.38 -23.83 11.62
CA ASP A 179 3.62 -23.82 13.07
C ASP A 179 2.39 -24.24 13.89
N ARG A 180 1.24 -24.44 13.24
CA ARG A 180 0.01 -24.86 13.90
C ARG A 180 0.10 -26.34 14.29
N LYS A 181 -0.28 -26.65 15.53
CA LYS A 181 -0.44 -28.03 15.98
C LYS A 181 -1.73 -28.64 15.43
N GLY A 182 -1.65 -29.91 15.03
CA GLY A 182 -2.75 -30.67 14.43
C GLY A 182 -2.70 -30.63 12.91
N ASP A 183 -3.71 -31.21 12.28
CA ASP A 183 -3.83 -31.49 10.85
C ASP A 183 -4.99 -30.75 10.19
N GLY A 184 -5.76 -29.97 10.98
CA GLY A 184 -6.93 -29.23 10.50
C GLY A 184 -6.57 -28.01 9.63
N TYR A 185 -7.28 -27.89 8.50
CA TYR A 185 -7.27 -26.71 7.65
C TYR A 185 -8.30 -25.66 8.11
N THR A 186 -7.97 -24.39 7.92
CA THR A 186 -8.93 -23.27 8.06
C THR A 186 -9.51 -22.93 6.69
N PRO A 187 -10.84 -23.03 6.50
CA PRO A 187 -11.48 -22.63 5.27
C PRO A 187 -11.22 -21.16 4.94
N THR A 188 -11.04 -20.84 3.66
CA THR A 188 -10.86 -19.46 3.21
C THR A 188 -12.20 -18.76 3.08
N SER A 189 -12.36 -17.62 3.77
CA SER A 189 -13.52 -16.73 3.62
C SER A 189 -13.33 -15.84 2.39
N THR A 190 -13.40 -16.46 1.20
CA THR A 190 -13.34 -15.77 -0.09
C THR A 190 -14.71 -15.77 -0.76
N VAL A 191 -15.15 -14.61 -1.23
CA VAL A 191 -16.34 -14.46 -2.07
C VAL A 191 -15.92 -14.01 -3.46
N PHE A 192 -16.54 -14.58 -4.48
CA PHE A 192 -16.29 -14.21 -5.87
C PHE A 192 -17.46 -13.42 -6.46
N ARG A 193 -17.12 -12.43 -7.28
CA ARG A 193 -18.08 -11.55 -7.94
C ARG A 193 -17.61 -11.18 -9.34
N ILE A 194 -18.53 -11.22 -10.29
CA ILE A 194 -18.35 -10.59 -11.61
C ILE A 194 -18.87 -9.16 -11.51
N GLU A 195 -18.07 -8.20 -11.94
CA GLU A 195 -18.48 -6.81 -12.12
C GLU A 195 -18.10 -6.40 -13.54
N ASP A 196 -19.08 -6.33 -14.45
CA ASP A 196 -18.86 -6.16 -15.89
C ASP A 196 -17.76 -7.08 -16.48
N ASP A 197 -16.60 -6.51 -16.79
CA ASP A 197 -15.44 -7.15 -17.41
C ASP A 197 -14.34 -7.55 -16.42
N ILE A 198 -14.59 -7.48 -15.10
CA ILE A 198 -13.67 -7.91 -14.05
C ILE A 198 -14.26 -9.01 -13.18
N VAL A 199 -13.39 -9.92 -12.73
CA VAL A 199 -13.68 -10.88 -11.67
C VAL A 199 -12.99 -10.41 -10.41
N LYS A 200 -13.75 -10.26 -9.32
CA LYS A 200 -13.28 -9.93 -7.98
C LYS A 200 -13.27 -11.16 -7.09
N ALA A 201 -12.20 -11.33 -6.33
CA ALA A 201 -12.07 -12.26 -5.22
C ALA A 201 -11.84 -11.45 -3.94
N GLU A 202 -12.82 -11.47 -3.04
CA GLU A 202 -12.86 -10.67 -1.82
C GLU A 202 -12.60 -11.58 -0.62
N GLN A 203 -11.61 -11.25 0.19
CA GLN A 203 -11.21 -12.05 1.34
C GLN A 203 -11.44 -11.31 2.66
N ILE A 204 -11.86 -12.07 3.66
CA ILE A 204 -11.83 -11.66 5.06
C ILE A 204 -10.87 -12.60 5.77
N ARG A 205 -9.81 -12.04 6.37
CA ARG A 205 -8.86 -12.78 7.19
C ARG A 205 -9.10 -12.46 8.65
N VAL A 206 -9.89 -13.31 9.30
CA VAL A 206 -10.06 -13.30 10.75
C VAL A 206 -8.79 -13.91 11.37
N PRO A 207 -8.10 -13.20 12.28
CA PRO A 207 -6.96 -13.78 12.97
C PRO A 207 -7.43 -14.87 13.94
N PRO A 208 -6.56 -15.84 14.28
CA PRO A 208 -6.74 -16.73 15.42
C PRO A 208 -7.12 -16.00 16.72
N ASP A 209 -7.93 -16.64 17.57
CA ASP A 209 -8.43 -16.06 18.84
C ASP A 209 -7.32 -15.63 19.82
N ASN A 210 -6.13 -16.21 19.72
CA ASN A 210 -4.97 -15.92 20.55
C ASN A 210 -4.06 -14.81 19.98
N TRP A 211 -4.41 -14.20 18.86
CA TRP A 211 -3.67 -13.10 18.28
C TRP A 211 -3.95 -11.79 19.03
N VAL A 212 -3.05 -10.81 18.90
CA VAL A 212 -3.28 -9.46 19.43
C VAL A 212 -4.58 -8.86 18.87
N THR A 213 -5.35 -8.19 19.73
CA THR A 213 -6.63 -7.56 19.42
C THR A 213 -6.56 -6.03 19.62
N PRO A 214 -7.27 -5.22 18.80
CA PRO A 214 -8.05 -5.62 17.63
C PRO A 214 -7.14 -6.03 16.48
N PHE A 215 -7.52 -7.04 15.70
CA PHE A 215 -6.88 -7.33 14.43
C PHE A 215 -7.91 -7.86 13.42
N ILE A 216 -7.97 -7.27 12.23
CA ILE A 216 -8.70 -7.82 11.09
C ILE A 216 -8.04 -7.33 9.81
N GLU A 217 -8.07 -8.16 8.78
CA GLU A 217 -7.69 -7.78 7.44
C GLU A 217 -8.77 -8.18 6.44
N THR A 218 -8.99 -7.32 5.46
CA THR A 218 -9.83 -7.62 4.30
C THR A 218 -9.16 -7.14 3.02
N SER A 219 -9.36 -7.88 1.93
CA SER A 219 -8.80 -7.56 0.62
C SER A 219 -9.83 -7.76 -0.49
N HIS A 220 -9.69 -6.97 -1.54
CA HIS A 220 -10.41 -7.06 -2.80
C HIS A 220 -9.35 -7.23 -3.88
N ASN A 221 -9.41 -8.35 -4.57
CA ASN A 221 -8.43 -8.71 -5.59
C ASN A 221 -9.17 -8.87 -6.90
N TRP A 222 -8.61 -8.38 -7.99
CA TRP A 222 -9.32 -8.40 -9.27
C TRP A 222 -8.40 -8.68 -10.44
N THR A 223 -9.01 -9.29 -11.45
CA THR A 223 -8.40 -9.52 -12.76
C THR A 223 -9.44 -9.29 -13.86
N ALA A 224 -8.96 -9.18 -15.10
CA ALA A 224 -9.85 -9.13 -16.24
C ALA A 224 -10.59 -10.47 -16.39
N ARG A 225 -11.91 -10.39 -16.57
CA ARG A 225 -12.78 -11.56 -16.72
C ARG A 225 -12.38 -12.45 -17.88
N SER A 226 -12.01 -11.86 -19.02
CA SER A 226 -11.55 -12.60 -20.19
C SER A 226 -10.33 -13.47 -19.91
N LEU A 227 -9.42 -13.02 -19.04
CA LEU A 227 -8.25 -13.80 -18.62
C LEU A 227 -8.64 -14.88 -17.60
N PHE A 228 -9.55 -14.54 -16.68
CA PHE A 228 -10.06 -15.50 -15.69
C PHE A 228 -10.77 -16.68 -16.35
N GLU A 229 -11.57 -16.43 -17.39
CA GLU A 229 -12.31 -17.45 -18.14
C GLU A 229 -11.44 -18.29 -19.08
N ASP A 230 -10.20 -17.86 -19.38
CA ASP A 230 -9.26 -18.64 -20.18
C ASP A 230 -8.51 -19.65 -19.29
N PRO A 231 -8.78 -20.97 -19.42
CA PRO A 231 -8.16 -21.99 -18.56
C PRO A 231 -6.67 -22.20 -18.85
N SER A 232 -6.14 -21.70 -19.97
CA SER A 232 -4.71 -21.82 -20.30
C SER A 232 -3.84 -20.88 -19.48
N ILE A 233 -4.43 -19.84 -18.87
CA ILE A 233 -3.70 -18.86 -18.06
C ILE A 233 -3.57 -19.38 -16.62
N THR A 234 -2.39 -19.84 -16.25
CA THR A 234 -2.11 -20.39 -14.90
C THR A 234 -1.86 -19.31 -13.85
N ARG A 235 -1.41 -18.12 -14.27
CA ARG A 235 -1.11 -16.95 -13.42
C ARG A 235 -1.84 -15.74 -13.95
N LEU A 236 -2.83 -15.27 -13.21
CA LEU A 236 -3.62 -14.11 -13.59
C LEU A 236 -2.92 -12.82 -13.14
N PRO A 237 -2.89 -11.76 -13.95
CA PRO A 237 -2.60 -10.42 -13.45
C PRO A 237 -3.59 -10.07 -12.35
N MET A 238 -3.12 -9.44 -11.27
CA MET A 238 -3.96 -9.14 -10.13
C MET A 238 -3.73 -7.69 -9.70
N GLY A 239 -4.78 -6.89 -9.73
CA GLY A 239 -4.87 -5.67 -8.93
C GLY A 239 -5.45 -5.99 -7.56
N THR A 240 -5.07 -5.23 -6.55
CA THR A 240 -5.54 -5.50 -5.18
C THR A 240 -5.65 -4.23 -4.35
N ALA A 241 -6.58 -4.25 -3.40
CA ALA A 241 -6.75 -3.22 -2.40
C ALA A 241 -7.42 -3.79 -1.16
N GLY A 242 -7.21 -3.18 -0.01
CA GLY A 242 -7.77 -3.70 1.23
C GLY A 242 -7.59 -2.76 2.40
N GLY A 243 -7.82 -3.31 3.59
CA GLY A 243 -7.61 -2.58 4.82
C GLY A 243 -7.33 -3.47 6.02
N TYR A 244 -6.75 -2.84 7.03
CA TYR A 244 -6.43 -3.42 8.31
C TYR A 244 -7.04 -2.63 9.45
N VAL A 245 -7.42 -3.33 10.50
CA VAL A 245 -7.48 -2.76 11.85
C VAL A 245 -6.46 -3.53 12.68
N PHE A 246 -5.63 -2.83 13.46
CA PHE A 246 -4.56 -3.43 14.26
C PHE A 246 -4.24 -2.54 15.47
N PRO A 247 -3.62 -3.05 16.55
CA PRO A 247 -3.25 -2.22 17.70
C PRO A 247 -2.25 -1.13 17.34
N TYR A 248 -2.07 -0.15 18.23
CA TYR A 248 -0.96 0.79 18.11
C TYR A 248 0.39 0.06 18.10
N PRO A 249 1.25 0.32 17.10
CA PRO A 249 2.60 -0.17 17.17
C PRO A 249 3.36 0.59 18.27
N ARG A 250 4.24 -0.10 18.99
CA ARG A 250 4.96 0.49 20.14
C ARG A 250 5.73 1.76 19.78
N TRP A 251 6.28 1.85 18.56
CA TRP A 251 7.04 3.01 18.09
C TRP A 251 6.22 4.30 18.02
N LEU A 252 4.88 4.20 17.99
CA LEU A 252 3.99 5.35 17.94
C LEU A 252 3.90 6.10 19.28
N GLN A 253 4.36 5.49 20.38
CA GLN A 253 4.42 6.09 21.72
C GLN A 253 3.07 6.63 22.23
N MET A 254 2.00 5.85 22.06
CA MET A 254 0.64 6.27 22.45
C MET A 254 0.36 6.21 23.95
N GLY A 255 1.21 5.55 24.75
CA GLY A 255 0.98 5.35 26.18
C GLY A 255 -0.38 4.71 26.45
N ASP A 256 -1.13 5.26 27.40
CA ASP A 256 -2.46 4.78 27.79
C ASP A 256 -3.60 5.39 26.97
N ILE A 257 -3.33 6.10 25.87
CA ILE A 257 -4.37 6.69 25.04
C ILE A 257 -5.16 5.55 24.36
N PRO A 258 -6.48 5.42 24.59
CA PRO A 258 -7.27 4.35 24.01
C PRO A 258 -7.45 4.54 22.49
N GLY A 259 -7.49 3.42 21.77
CA GLY A 259 -7.72 3.38 20.33
C GLY A 259 -6.95 2.29 19.61
N HIS A 260 -6.80 2.46 18.30
CA HIS A 260 -6.16 1.49 17.40
C HIS A 260 -5.66 2.16 16.12
N MET A 261 -5.04 1.38 15.25
CA MET A 261 -4.67 1.77 13.90
C MET A 261 -5.70 1.27 12.89
N PHE A 262 -5.97 2.09 11.89
CA PHE A 262 -6.62 1.69 10.66
C PHE A 262 -5.63 1.88 9.51
N ALA A 263 -5.57 0.94 8.57
CA ALA A 263 -4.80 1.15 7.34
C ALA A 263 -5.62 0.76 6.12
N ILE A 264 -5.35 1.45 5.01
CA ILE A 264 -5.82 1.05 3.68
C ILE A 264 -4.62 0.82 2.79
N TRP A 265 -4.76 -0.11 1.86
CA TRP A 265 -3.69 -0.47 0.96
C TRP A 265 -4.19 -0.73 -0.45
N SER A 266 -3.29 -0.59 -1.42
CA SER A 266 -3.51 -0.99 -2.79
C SER A 266 -2.20 -1.38 -3.46
N GLY A 267 -2.28 -2.25 -4.46
CA GLY A 267 -1.13 -2.82 -5.10
C GLY A 267 -1.46 -3.64 -6.33
N LYS A 268 -0.45 -4.32 -6.85
CA LYS A 268 -0.61 -5.27 -7.95
C LYS A 268 0.45 -6.36 -7.88
N LYS A 269 0.10 -7.54 -8.41
CA LYS A 269 1.04 -8.63 -8.64
C LYS A 269 1.99 -8.23 -9.79
N LEU A 270 3.29 -8.38 -9.55
CA LEU A 270 4.34 -8.15 -10.53
C LEU A 270 4.84 -9.47 -11.11
N ASP A 271 5.51 -9.38 -12.25
CA ASP A 271 6.19 -10.51 -12.91
C ASP A 271 7.63 -10.72 -12.39
N GLY A 272 7.95 -10.15 -11.23
CA GLY A 272 9.24 -10.25 -10.58
C GLY A 272 9.91 -8.89 -10.35
N VAL A 273 11.09 -8.93 -9.74
CA VAL A 273 11.79 -7.75 -9.21
C VAL A 273 12.15 -6.71 -10.27
N HIS A 274 12.29 -7.14 -11.53
CA HIS A 274 12.59 -6.26 -12.66
C HIS A 274 11.48 -5.23 -12.95
N GLN A 275 10.26 -5.46 -12.45
CA GLN A 275 9.12 -4.55 -12.59
C GLN A 275 8.94 -3.61 -11.38
N LEU A 276 9.79 -3.72 -10.35
CA LEU A 276 9.71 -2.83 -9.19
C LEU A 276 10.00 -1.37 -9.61
N PRO A 277 9.33 -0.39 -8.99
CA PRO A 277 9.67 1.01 -9.19
C PRO A 277 11.14 1.26 -8.85
N ALA A 278 11.83 2.04 -9.69
CA ALA A 278 13.27 2.26 -9.59
C ALA A 278 13.70 2.79 -8.21
N GLU A 279 12.92 3.70 -7.62
CA GLU A 279 13.23 4.27 -6.29
C GLU A 279 13.13 3.22 -5.18
N TYR A 280 12.11 2.35 -5.23
CA TYR A 280 11.96 1.26 -4.28
C TYR A 280 13.03 0.19 -4.48
N PHE A 281 13.31 -0.20 -5.72
CA PHE A 281 14.36 -1.17 -6.05
C PHE A 281 15.73 -0.69 -5.51
N ALA A 282 16.11 0.56 -5.80
CA ALA A 282 17.37 1.13 -5.30
C ALA A 282 17.41 1.18 -3.76
N ARG A 283 16.27 1.36 -3.11
CA ARG A 283 16.16 1.38 -1.64
C ARG A 283 16.42 0.00 -1.04
N ILE A 284 15.72 -1.03 -1.53
CA ILE A 284 15.86 -2.40 -1.04
C ILE A 284 17.23 -2.99 -1.41
N GLU A 285 17.75 -2.72 -2.61
CA GLU A 285 19.09 -3.17 -3.02
C GLU A 285 20.19 -2.61 -2.10
N ARG A 286 20.03 -1.38 -1.62
CA ARG A 286 20.99 -0.74 -0.71
C ARG A 286 20.88 -1.26 0.72
N ASP A 287 19.66 -1.37 1.25
CA ASP A 287 19.43 -1.61 2.68
C ASP A 287 19.24 -3.10 3.02
N ASN A 288 18.65 -3.88 2.11
CA ASN A 288 18.25 -5.28 2.31
C ASN A 288 18.29 -6.09 0.98
N PRO A 289 19.44 -6.16 0.27
CA PRO A 289 19.52 -6.81 -1.04
C PRO A 289 19.11 -8.29 -1.02
N GLU A 290 19.26 -8.97 0.12
CA GLU A 290 18.82 -10.34 0.32
C GLU A 290 17.31 -10.54 0.16
N LEU A 291 16.51 -9.49 0.43
CA LEU A 291 15.04 -9.53 0.34
C LEU A 291 14.52 -9.30 -1.09
N LEU A 292 15.42 -9.17 -2.07
CA LEU A 292 15.10 -9.22 -3.51
C LEU A 292 15.00 -10.66 -4.06
N ALA A 293 15.10 -11.67 -3.20
CA ALA A 293 14.84 -13.07 -3.50
C ALA A 293 14.12 -13.72 -2.32
N VAL A 294 13.36 -14.78 -2.58
CA VAL A 294 12.73 -15.58 -1.51
C VAL A 294 13.79 -16.50 -0.90
N ASP A 295 13.82 -16.62 0.43
CA ASP A 295 14.60 -17.67 1.09
C ASP A 295 13.99 -19.04 0.79
N LEU A 296 14.74 -19.88 0.07
CA LEU A 296 14.31 -21.22 -0.31
C LEU A 296 14.71 -22.29 0.71
N SER A 297 15.52 -21.96 1.72
CA SER A 297 15.93 -22.91 2.77
C SER A 297 14.76 -23.60 3.48
N PRO A 298 13.57 -22.97 3.66
CA PRO A 298 12.42 -23.67 4.22
C PRO A 298 11.91 -24.82 3.34
N PHE A 299 12.19 -24.83 2.03
CA PHE A 299 11.76 -25.87 1.09
C PHE A 299 12.79 -26.99 0.89
N GLU A 300 13.96 -26.86 1.49
CA GLU A 300 14.99 -27.91 1.52
C GLU A 300 14.60 -28.95 2.59
N ASP A 301 14.57 -30.22 2.20
CA ASP A 301 14.22 -31.36 3.07
C ASP A 301 15.38 -31.75 4.01
#